data_AF-A0A848CMP1-F1
#
_entry.id   AF-A0A848CMP1-F1
#
_cell.length_a   1.000
_cell.length_b   1.000
_cell.length_c   1.000
_cell.angle_alpha   90.00
_cell.angle_beta   90.00
_cell.angle_gamma   90.00
#
_symmetry.space_group_name_H-M   'P 1'
#
loop_
_entity.id
_entity.type
_entity.pdbx_description
1 polymer ?
#
loop_
_entity_poly.entity_id
_entity_poly.type
_entity_poly.pdbx_seq_one_letter_code
_entity_poly.pdbx_strand_id
1 'polypeptide(L)'
;MNHYEEGINAMWEEVEGKKPESIHQPSDKERWKEFVEKYSHSGYLVLSEFGTIDTADDAMKDVAGGENLSYEEYLQVLFNSRNIIRHCFEYCYYSNAWCDFKGRISRFDKKKGKVIFNCIYVSGGFMDGDCYEGKEDHVWMDMEPFEEYQVGDCLSFGGEIYRYLKTKNGKQISFGIREPYDIKKIESYELPSDDDMLMQAVDQMICEVCMFNEHCYMGMCIANEEWREGMRKTLFNAAKGNK
;
A
#
# COMPACT_ATOMS: atom_id res chain seq x y z
N MET A 1 30.01 -5.99 11.94
CA MET A 1 30.49 -6.73 10.75
C MET A 1 29.43 -6.50 9.70
N ASN A 2 29.79 -5.97 8.53
CA ASN A 2 28.79 -5.52 7.56
C ASN A 2 28.16 -6.73 6.87
N HIS A 3 26.85 -6.73 6.62
CA HIS A 3 26.14 -7.83 5.92
C HIS A 3 26.75 -8.20 4.56
N TYR A 4 27.49 -7.27 3.95
CA TYR A 4 28.27 -7.51 2.73
C TYR A 4 29.50 -8.42 2.95
N GLU A 5 30.17 -8.33 4.10
CA GLU A 5 31.34 -9.15 4.43
C GLU A 5 30.94 -10.59 4.75
N GLU A 6 29.77 -10.79 5.35
CA GLU A 6 29.19 -12.11 5.63
C GLU A 6 28.83 -12.85 4.34
N GLY A 7 28.24 -12.16 3.35
CA GLY A 7 27.91 -12.75 2.05
C GLY A 7 29.14 -13.16 1.23
N ILE A 8 30.25 -12.41 1.34
CA ILE A 8 31.50 -12.74 0.65
C ILE A 8 32.17 -13.96 1.31
N ASN A 9 32.18 -14.06 2.64
CA ASN A 9 32.74 -15.22 3.34
C ASN A 9 31.96 -16.51 3.06
N ALA A 10 30.63 -16.45 3.00
CA ALA A 10 29.79 -17.60 2.66
C ALA A 10 30.07 -18.16 1.25
N MET A 11 30.35 -17.27 0.28
CA MET A 11 30.75 -17.68 -1.08
C MET A 11 32.10 -18.42 -1.11
N TRP A 12 33.05 -18.04 -0.25
CA TRP A 12 34.36 -18.72 -0.18
C TRP A 12 34.28 -20.07 0.54
N GLU A 13 33.40 -20.23 1.52
CA GLU A 13 33.21 -21.49 2.24
C GLU A 13 32.56 -22.60 1.38
N GLU A 14 31.67 -22.24 0.44
CA GLU A 14 31.11 -23.16 -0.55
C GLU A 14 32.16 -23.69 -1.53
N VAL A 15 33.14 -22.87 -1.92
CA VAL A 15 34.26 -23.26 -2.79
C VAL A 15 35.21 -24.24 -2.08
N GLU A 16 35.30 -24.17 -0.74
CA GLU A 16 36.10 -25.09 0.08
C GLU A 16 35.37 -26.38 0.49
N GLY A 17 34.12 -26.59 0.07
CA GLY A 17 33.34 -27.79 0.41
C GLY A 17 32.93 -27.88 1.88
N LYS A 18 33.00 -26.77 2.63
CA LYS A 18 32.45 -26.69 3.98
C LYS A 18 30.95 -26.41 3.86
N LYS A 19 30.12 -27.20 4.57
CA LYS A 19 28.70 -26.84 4.71
C LYS A 19 28.66 -25.49 5.42
N PRO A 20 28.05 -24.44 4.84
CA PRO A 20 27.90 -23.18 5.54
C PRO A 20 27.13 -23.43 6.84
N GLU A 21 27.63 -22.87 7.95
CA GLU A 21 26.90 -22.89 9.21
C GLU A 21 25.51 -22.26 8.97
N SER A 22 24.45 -22.86 9.53
CA SER A 22 23.11 -22.33 9.33
C SER A 22 23.02 -20.95 9.98
N ILE A 23 23.04 -19.91 9.16
CA ILE A 23 22.77 -18.54 9.60
C ILE A 23 21.35 -18.56 10.18
N HIS A 24 21.22 -18.37 11.50
CA HIS A 24 19.91 -18.24 12.15
C HIS A 24 19.22 -17.02 11.56
N GLN A 25 18.22 -17.24 10.71
CA GLN A 25 17.34 -16.17 10.27
C GLN A 25 16.30 -15.94 11.37
N PRO A 26 16.30 -14.76 12.03
CA PRO A 26 15.35 -14.49 13.10
C PRO A 26 13.93 -14.52 12.55
N SER A 27 13.04 -15.21 13.27
CA SER A 27 11.63 -15.31 12.95
C SER A 27 10.93 -13.95 13.05
N ASP A 28 9.77 -13.80 12.40
CA ASP A 28 8.93 -12.60 12.51
C ASP A 28 8.68 -12.20 13.97
N LYS A 29 8.56 -13.18 14.89
CA LYS A 29 8.31 -12.90 16.31
C LYS A 29 9.55 -12.33 17.01
N GLU A 30 10.74 -12.80 16.66
CA GLU A 30 12.00 -12.27 17.19
C GLU A 30 12.21 -10.84 16.70
N ARG A 31 12.08 -10.61 15.38
CA ARG A 31 12.20 -9.28 14.79
C ARG A 31 11.13 -8.31 15.31
N TRP A 32 9.90 -8.78 15.51
CA TRP A 32 8.84 -7.99 16.13
C TRP A 32 9.16 -7.60 17.57
N LYS A 33 9.71 -8.52 18.35
CA LYS A 33 10.09 -8.25 19.74
C LYS A 33 11.17 -7.17 19.81
N GLU A 34 12.20 -7.26 18.96
CA GLU A 34 13.24 -6.22 18.85
C GLU A 34 12.65 -4.86 18.43
N PHE A 35 11.70 -4.86 17.49
CA PHE A 35 10.98 -3.65 17.10
C PHE A 35 10.27 -3.02 18.30
N VAL A 36 9.49 -3.80 19.06
CA VAL A 36 8.73 -3.30 20.22
C VAL A 36 9.68 -2.78 21.29
N GLU A 37 10.75 -3.48 21.62
CA GLU A 37 11.73 -3.03 22.62
C GLU A 37 12.38 -1.69 22.24
N LYS A 38 12.59 -1.45 20.94
CA LYS A 38 13.26 -0.25 20.44
C LYS A 38 12.34 0.96 20.26
N TYR A 39 11.11 0.74 19.78
CA TYR A 39 10.26 1.82 19.28
C TYR A 39 8.93 1.99 20.03
N SER A 40 8.55 1.06 20.91
CA SER A 40 7.34 1.20 21.71
C SER A 40 7.35 2.51 22.50
N HIS A 41 6.21 3.21 22.51
CA HIS A 41 6.03 4.52 23.15
C HIS A 41 6.97 5.63 22.66
N SER A 42 7.61 5.47 21.50
CA SER A 42 8.55 6.49 21.00
C SER A 42 7.86 7.73 20.42
N GLY A 43 6.57 7.66 20.13
CA GLY A 43 5.81 8.75 19.50
C GLY A 43 6.13 8.96 18.02
N TYR A 44 6.87 8.04 17.41
CA TYR A 44 7.21 8.09 15.99
C TYR A 44 6.27 7.23 15.14
N LEU A 45 6.11 7.65 13.89
CA LEU A 45 5.61 6.82 12.81
C LEU A 45 6.79 6.05 12.20
N VAL A 46 6.82 4.74 12.38
CA VAL A 46 7.97 3.90 11.97
C VAL A 46 7.57 3.05 10.76
N LEU A 47 8.22 3.29 9.63
CA LEU A 47 8.16 2.41 8.47
C LEU A 47 9.00 1.16 8.75
N SER A 48 8.38 -0.02 8.67
CA SER A 48 9.01 -1.29 8.98
C SER A 48 8.60 -2.39 8.00
N GLU A 49 9.24 -3.55 8.09
CA GLU A 49 8.83 -4.75 7.35
C GLU A 49 7.42 -5.24 7.70
N PHE A 50 6.88 -4.82 8.85
CA PHE A 50 5.55 -5.19 9.32
C PHE A 50 4.48 -4.16 8.93
N GLY A 51 4.83 -3.18 8.11
CA GLY A 51 3.99 -2.03 7.76
C GLY A 51 4.42 -0.75 8.47
N THR A 52 3.60 0.29 8.31
CA THR A 52 3.79 1.59 8.95
C THR A 52 3.11 1.59 10.32
N ILE A 53 3.92 1.74 11.36
CA ILE A 53 3.48 1.58 12.75
C ILE A 53 3.54 2.92 13.46
N ASP A 54 2.38 3.40 13.88
CA ASP A 54 2.27 4.55 14.76
C ASP A 54 2.51 4.11 16.21
N THR A 55 3.58 4.61 16.82
CA THR A 55 4.00 4.22 18.18
C THR A 55 3.57 5.22 19.25
N ALA A 56 2.77 6.24 18.91
CA ALA A 56 2.21 7.16 19.89
C ALA A 56 1.30 6.45 20.90
N ASP A 57 1.33 6.90 22.16
CA ASP A 57 0.59 6.28 23.28
C ASP A 57 -0.93 6.27 23.08
N ASP A 58 -1.43 7.16 22.23
CA ASP A 58 -2.85 7.28 21.93
C ASP A 58 -3.21 6.87 20.51
N ALA A 59 -2.26 6.32 19.74
CA ALA A 59 -2.48 5.89 18.37
C ALA A 59 -3.74 5.02 18.28
N MET A 60 -3.87 4.00 19.14
CA MET A 60 -4.99 3.04 19.10
C MET A 60 -6.40 3.66 19.19
N LYS A 61 -6.54 4.90 19.67
CA LYS A 61 -7.85 5.56 19.84
C LYS A 61 -8.55 5.90 18.53
N ASP A 62 -7.81 6.04 17.44
CA ASP A 62 -8.36 6.32 16.11
C ASP A 62 -8.88 5.05 15.39
N VAL A 63 -8.66 3.85 15.97
CA VAL A 63 -9.03 2.57 15.35
C VAL A 63 -10.53 2.36 15.53
N ALA A 64 -11.30 2.48 14.46
CA ALA A 64 -12.73 2.26 14.49
C ALA A 64 -13.08 0.83 14.92
N GLY A 65 -13.95 0.67 15.93
CA GLY A 65 -14.29 -0.62 16.54
C GLY A 65 -13.21 -1.17 17.48
N GLY A 66 -12.17 -0.38 17.77
CA GLY A 66 -11.05 -0.69 18.65
C GLY A 66 -11.03 0.13 19.94
N GLU A 67 -12.14 0.72 20.35
CA GLU A 67 -12.23 1.72 21.43
C GLU A 67 -11.74 1.22 22.79
N ASN A 68 -11.72 -0.11 22.99
CA ASN A 68 -11.28 -0.77 24.22
C ASN A 68 -9.89 -1.44 24.07
N LEU A 69 -9.15 -1.19 22.98
CA LEU A 69 -7.81 -1.74 22.82
C LEU A 69 -6.84 -1.09 23.81
N SER A 70 -6.16 -1.93 24.59
CA SER A 70 -4.91 -1.51 25.24
C SER A 70 -3.82 -1.27 24.19
N TYR A 71 -2.78 -0.53 24.58
CA TYR A 71 -1.64 -0.26 23.69
C TYR A 71 -0.90 -1.55 23.31
N GLU A 72 -0.76 -2.46 24.27
CA GLU A 72 -0.12 -3.77 24.06
C GLU A 72 -0.95 -4.66 23.13
N GLU A 73 -2.28 -4.65 23.28
CA GLU A 73 -3.17 -5.32 22.32
C GLU A 73 -3.06 -4.68 20.93
N TYR A 74 -3.01 -3.36 20.85
CA TYR A 74 -2.85 -2.65 19.58
C TYR A 74 -1.59 -3.09 18.82
N LEU A 75 -0.44 -3.13 19.49
CA LEU A 75 0.80 -3.65 18.92
C LEU A 75 0.65 -5.11 18.44
N GLN A 76 0.04 -5.96 19.27
CA GLN A 76 -0.18 -7.36 18.89
C GLN A 76 -1.11 -7.49 17.68
N VAL A 77 -2.11 -6.63 17.56
CA VAL A 77 -3.05 -6.57 16.44
C VAL A 77 -2.36 -6.11 15.16
N LEU A 78 -1.49 -5.11 15.23
CA LEU A 78 -0.66 -4.69 14.09
C LEU A 78 0.21 -5.85 13.60
N PHE A 79 0.89 -6.55 14.50
CA PHE A 79 1.69 -7.72 14.14
C PHE A 79 0.85 -8.82 13.45
N ASN A 80 -0.37 -9.04 13.93
CA ASN A 80 -1.30 -10.00 13.30
C ASN A 80 -1.75 -9.57 11.90
N SER A 81 -1.61 -8.29 11.56
CA SER A 81 -2.07 -7.68 10.31
C SER A 81 -1.01 -7.66 9.22
N ARG A 82 0.26 -7.93 9.56
CA ARG A 82 1.44 -7.82 8.67
C ARG A 82 1.31 -8.42 7.27
N ASN A 83 0.49 -9.46 7.09
CA ASN A 83 0.32 -10.17 5.82
C ASN A 83 -0.95 -9.78 5.04
N ILE A 84 -1.74 -8.82 5.54
CA ILE A 84 -3.03 -8.43 4.97
C ILE A 84 -3.18 -6.91 4.84
N ILE A 85 -2.06 -6.19 4.89
CA ILE A 85 -2.05 -4.73 4.85
C ILE A 85 -2.49 -4.24 3.47
N ARG A 86 -3.39 -3.27 3.47
CA ARG A 86 -3.84 -2.54 2.29
C ARG A 86 -2.89 -1.37 2.06
N HIS A 87 -1.76 -1.64 1.42
CA HIS A 87 -0.64 -0.69 1.37
C HIS A 87 -1.01 0.65 0.73
N CYS A 88 -1.91 0.67 -0.26
CA CYS A 88 -2.31 1.94 -0.88
C CYS A 88 -3.07 2.82 0.11
N PHE A 89 -4.02 2.23 0.85
CA PHE A 89 -4.76 2.94 1.88
C PHE A 89 -3.91 3.29 3.09
N GLU A 90 -3.02 2.39 3.54
CA GLU A 90 -2.08 2.67 4.63
C GLU A 90 -1.22 3.89 4.31
N TYR A 91 -0.66 3.92 3.10
CA TYR A 91 0.16 5.02 2.64
C TYR A 91 -0.62 6.34 2.65
N CYS A 92 -1.81 6.36 2.04
CA CYS A 92 -2.66 7.54 1.99
C CYS A 92 -3.12 8.03 3.37
N TYR A 93 -3.38 7.11 4.31
CA TYR A 93 -3.75 7.44 5.68
C TYR A 93 -2.64 8.22 6.40
N TYR A 94 -1.40 7.73 6.31
CA TYR A 94 -0.29 8.34 7.05
C TYR A 94 0.38 9.50 6.33
N SER A 95 0.28 9.57 4.99
CA SER A 95 0.82 10.68 4.21
C SER A 95 -0.03 11.95 4.30
N ASN A 96 -1.27 11.84 4.79
CA ASN A 96 -2.26 12.91 4.77
C ASN A 96 -2.47 13.49 3.35
N ALA A 97 -2.34 12.64 2.33
CA ALA A 97 -2.57 13.00 0.94
C ALA A 97 -4.07 13.27 0.70
N TRP A 98 -4.38 14.21 -0.18
CA TRP A 98 -5.73 14.28 -0.74
C TRP A 98 -5.92 13.08 -1.66
N CYS A 99 -7.05 12.38 -1.54
CA CYS A 99 -7.32 11.17 -2.32
C CYS A 99 -8.66 11.26 -3.04
N ASP A 100 -8.62 10.95 -4.33
CA ASP A 100 -9.78 10.67 -5.16
C ASP A 100 -9.83 9.17 -5.46
N PHE A 101 -11.04 8.65 -5.47
CA PHE A 101 -11.31 7.24 -5.71
C PHE A 101 -12.09 7.07 -6.99
N LYS A 102 -11.78 5.99 -7.71
CA LYS A 102 -12.60 5.51 -8.81
C LYS A 102 -12.84 4.02 -8.67
N GLY A 103 -14.05 3.56 -8.93
CA GLY A 103 -14.32 2.14 -8.83
C GLY A 103 -15.61 1.71 -9.49
N ARG A 104 -15.71 0.41 -9.78
CA ARG A 104 -16.94 -0.20 -10.30
C ARG A 104 -17.69 -0.93 -9.19
N ILE A 105 -18.98 -0.63 -9.04
CA ILE A 105 -19.86 -1.36 -8.13
C ILE A 105 -19.96 -2.81 -8.59
N SER A 106 -19.56 -3.73 -7.73
CA SER A 106 -19.63 -5.17 -7.95
C SER A 106 -20.96 -5.76 -7.50
N ARG A 107 -21.39 -5.40 -6.29
CA ARG A 107 -22.65 -5.89 -5.71
C ARG A 107 -23.07 -5.06 -4.50
N PHE A 108 -24.35 -5.16 -4.17
CA PHE A 108 -24.91 -4.67 -2.91
C PHE A 108 -25.24 -5.85 -1.99
N ASP A 109 -24.76 -5.81 -0.75
CA ASP A 109 -25.16 -6.70 0.32
C ASP A 109 -26.19 -5.98 1.21
N LYS A 110 -27.45 -6.05 0.79
CA LYS A 110 -28.58 -5.43 1.51
C LYS A 110 -28.76 -5.98 2.93
N LYS A 111 -28.30 -7.21 3.22
CA LYS A 111 -28.41 -7.77 4.57
C LYS A 111 -27.45 -7.10 5.55
N LYS A 112 -26.29 -6.68 5.06
CA LYS A 112 -25.26 -6.00 5.85
C LYS A 112 -25.26 -4.49 5.70
N GLY A 113 -26.10 -3.94 4.83
CA GLY A 113 -26.10 -2.51 4.52
C GLY A 113 -24.83 -2.06 3.81
N LYS A 114 -24.19 -2.92 3.00
CA LYS A 114 -22.89 -2.63 2.39
C LYS A 114 -22.92 -2.66 0.86
N VAL A 115 -22.17 -1.75 0.25
CA VAL A 115 -21.79 -1.82 -1.17
C VAL A 115 -20.38 -2.40 -1.28
N ILE A 116 -20.13 -3.17 -2.33
CA ILE A 116 -18.84 -3.81 -2.59
C ILE A 116 -18.33 -3.38 -3.95
N PHE A 117 -17.10 -2.88 -3.97
CA PHE A 117 -16.34 -2.59 -5.19
C PHE A 117 -15.35 -3.71 -5.44
N ASN A 118 -15.25 -4.18 -6.68
CA ASN A 118 -14.27 -5.22 -7.03
C ASN A 118 -12.84 -4.69 -6.87
N CYS A 119 -12.62 -3.47 -7.34
CA CYS A 119 -11.38 -2.73 -7.24
C CYS A 119 -11.74 -1.25 -7.07
N ILE A 120 -11.05 -0.59 -6.16
CA ILE A 120 -10.99 0.87 -6.04
C ILE A 120 -9.60 1.29 -6.51
N TYR A 121 -9.56 2.08 -7.55
CA TYR A 121 -8.41 2.87 -7.92
C TYR A 121 -8.32 4.10 -7.00
N VAL A 122 -7.11 4.38 -6.56
CA VAL A 122 -6.76 5.49 -5.67
C VAL A 122 -5.82 6.39 -6.45
N SER A 123 -6.16 7.66 -6.56
CA SER A 123 -5.25 8.72 -6.98
C SER A 123 -5.10 9.70 -5.82
N GLY A 124 -3.89 9.87 -5.32
CA GLY A 124 -3.56 10.85 -4.31
C GLY A 124 -2.52 11.83 -4.81
N GLY A 125 -2.51 13.03 -4.24
CA GLY A 125 -1.46 14.00 -4.52
C GLY A 125 -0.82 14.52 -3.23
N PHE A 126 0.46 14.88 -3.35
CA PHE A 126 1.22 15.57 -2.33
C PHE A 126 1.19 17.08 -2.58
N MET A 127 1.51 17.85 -1.53
CA MET A 127 1.59 19.31 -1.62
C MET A 127 2.76 19.81 -2.49
N ASP A 128 3.75 18.96 -2.75
CA ASP A 128 4.90 19.22 -3.63
C ASP A 128 4.63 18.91 -5.12
N GLY A 129 3.44 18.37 -5.43
CA GLY A 129 3.02 18.03 -6.78
C GLY A 129 3.28 16.59 -7.19
N ASP A 130 3.85 15.76 -6.32
CA ASP A 130 3.96 14.32 -6.58
C ASP A 130 2.57 13.66 -6.49
N CYS A 131 2.28 12.78 -7.45
CA CYS A 131 1.03 12.02 -7.48
C CYS A 131 1.30 10.56 -7.18
N TYR A 132 0.49 9.98 -6.29
CA TYR A 132 0.46 8.56 -6.01
C TYR A 132 -0.76 7.93 -6.67
N GLU A 133 -0.56 6.80 -7.35
CA GLU A 133 -1.66 6.02 -7.90
C GLU A 133 -1.55 4.57 -7.41
N GLY A 134 -2.69 3.98 -7.05
CA GLY A 134 -2.74 2.64 -6.48
C GLY A 134 -4.10 1.98 -6.65
N LYS A 135 -4.20 0.74 -6.18
CA LYS A 135 -5.47 -0.01 -6.21
C LYS A 135 -5.69 -0.86 -4.98
N GLU A 136 -6.95 -1.01 -4.62
CA GLU A 136 -7.39 -1.84 -3.51
C GLU A 136 -8.58 -2.70 -3.91
N ASP A 137 -8.42 -4.02 -3.76
CA ASP A 137 -9.44 -4.98 -4.17
C ASP A 137 -10.48 -5.22 -3.08
N HIS A 138 -11.70 -5.58 -3.48
CA HIS A 138 -12.78 -5.99 -2.58
C HIS A 138 -13.00 -5.00 -1.43
N VAL A 139 -13.27 -3.75 -1.75
CA VAL A 139 -13.52 -2.67 -0.78
C VAL A 139 -15.00 -2.61 -0.43
N TRP A 140 -15.31 -2.52 0.86
CA TRP A 140 -16.67 -2.53 1.39
C TRP A 140 -16.95 -1.17 2.02
N MET A 141 -18.07 -0.55 1.66
CA MET A 141 -18.50 0.74 2.19
C MET A 141 -19.98 0.67 2.58
N ASP A 142 -20.44 1.62 3.40
CA ASP A 142 -21.86 1.76 3.69
C ASP A 142 -22.66 2.00 2.41
N MET A 143 -23.82 1.37 2.30
CA MET A 143 -24.62 1.43 1.06
C MET A 143 -25.40 2.73 0.89
N GLU A 144 -25.69 3.44 2.00
CA GLU A 144 -26.56 4.62 2.02
C GLU A 144 -26.12 5.72 1.03
N PRO A 145 -24.83 6.08 0.90
CA PRO A 145 -24.40 7.08 -0.08
C PRO A 145 -24.52 6.63 -1.54
N PHE A 146 -24.78 5.33 -1.78
CA PHE A 146 -24.76 4.73 -3.12
C PHE A 146 -26.13 4.21 -3.57
N GLU A 147 -27.21 4.54 -2.86
CA GLU A 147 -28.55 3.99 -3.11
C GLU A 147 -29.13 4.33 -4.49
N GLU A 148 -28.70 5.44 -5.09
CA GLU A 148 -29.12 5.87 -6.43
C GLU A 148 -28.38 5.15 -7.57
N TYR A 149 -27.34 4.37 -7.27
CA TYR A 149 -26.51 3.68 -8.26
C TYR A 149 -26.83 2.19 -8.36
N GLN A 150 -26.43 1.58 -9.48
CA GLN A 150 -26.67 0.17 -9.75
C GLN A 150 -25.37 -0.62 -9.92
N VAL A 151 -25.48 -1.95 -9.84
CA VAL A 151 -24.37 -2.85 -10.10
C VAL A 151 -23.84 -2.62 -11.51
N GLY A 152 -22.51 -2.52 -11.64
CA GLY A 152 -21.83 -2.25 -12.91
C GLY A 152 -21.52 -0.78 -13.16
N ASP A 153 -22.13 0.14 -12.41
CA ASP A 153 -21.80 1.57 -12.52
C ASP A 153 -20.36 1.83 -12.07
N CYS A 154 -19.65 2.64 -12.86
CA CYS A 154 -18.33 3.15 -12.53
C CYS A 154 -18.52 4.52 -11.90
N LEU A 155 -17.91 4.74 -10.74
CA LEU A 155 -18.06 5.94 -9.94
C LEU A 155 -16.70 6.58 -9.69
N SER A 156 -16.68 7.91 -9.62
CA SER A 156 -15.61 8.72 -9.05
C SER A 156 -16.16 9.43 -7.81
N PHE A 157 -15.39 9.43 -6.72
CA PHE A 157 -15.79 10.03 -5.45
C PHE A 157 -14.57 10.32 -4.58
N GLY A 158 -14.70 11.29 -3.67
CA GLY A 158 -13.77 11.46 -2.56
C GLY A 158 -14.24 10.72 -1.32
N GLY A 159 -13.40 10.63 -0.29
CA GLY A 159 -13.76 10.01 0.99
C GLY A 159 -12.60 10.01 1.98
N GLU A 160 -12.91 9.68 3.23
CA GLU A 160 -11.91 9.60 4.29
C GLU A 160 -11.38 8.17 4.41
N ILE A 161 -10.06 8.01 4.33
CA ILE A 161 -9.42 6.74 4.66
C ILE A 161 -9.35 6.63 6.17
N TYR A 162 -9.77 5.48 6.70
CA TYR A 162 -9.74 5.20 8.13
C TYR A 162 -9.26 3.77 8.37
N ARG A 163 -8.72 3.55 9.57
CA ARG A 163 -8.35 2.21 10.03
C ARG A 163 -9.40 1.65 10.97
N TYR A 164 -9.65 0.35 10.85
CA TYR A 164 -10.67 -0.35 11.63
C TYR A 164 -10.22 -1.72 12.09
N LEU A 165 -10.83 -2.18 13.18
CA LEU A 165 -10.59 -3.49 13.76
C LEU A 165 -11.42 -4.58 13.05
N LYS A 166 -10.75 -5.51 12.39
CA LYS A 166 -11.31 -6.78 11.93
C LYS A 166 -11.23 -7.81 13.06
N THR A 167 -12.33 -8.55 13.28
CA THR A 167 -12.42 -9.54 14.37
C THR A 167 -12.65 -10.97 13.89
N LYS A 168 -12.97 -11.18 12.61
CA LYS A 168 -13.44 -12.49 12.10
C LYS A 168 -12.36 -13.60 12.12
N ASN A 169 -11.10 -13.25 11.90
CA ASN A 169 -9.96 -14.19 11.84
C ASN A 169 -8.90 -13.86 12.90
N GLY A 170 -9.36 -13.52 14.12
CA GLY A 170 -8.55 -12.84 15.12
C GLY A 170 -8.60 -11.31 14.94
N LYS A 171 -8.16 -10.58 15.96
CA LYS A 171 -8.07 -9.13 15.93
C LYS A 171 -6.95 -8.70 14.96
N GLN A 172 -7.29 -7.95 13.93
CA GLN A 172 -6.39 -7.39 12.92
C GLN A 172 -6.83 -5.96 12.57
N ILE A 173 -5.90 -5.07 12.23
CA ILE A 173 -6.18 -3.74 11.69
C ILE A 173 -6.17 -3.81 10.17
N SER A 174 -7.10 -3.10 9.56
CA SER A 174 -7.17 -2.92 8.11
C SER A 174 -7.69 -1.53 7.80
N PHE A 175 -7.59 -1.12 6.55
CA PHE A 175 -8.01 0.19 6.10
C PHE A 175 -9.24 0.11 5.20
N GLY A 176 -10.02 1.17 5.18
CA GLY A 176 -11.20 1.33 4.34
C GLY A 176 -11.49 2.80 4.09
N ILE A 177 -12.56 3.05 3.34
CA ILE A 177 -13.03 4.40 3.02
C ILE A 177 -14.38 4.60 3.72
N ARG A 178 -14.56 5.75 4.37
CA ARG A 178 -15.83 6.20 4.97
C ARG A 178 -16.18 7.60 4.47
N GLU A 179 -17.41 8.01 4.75
CA GLU A 179 -17.93 9.34 4.40
C GLU A 179 -17.66 9.74 2.93
N PRO A 180 -18.07 8.92 1.94
CA PRO A 180 -17.86 9.26 0.55
C PRO A 180 -18.63 10.54 0.18
N TYR A 181 -18.00 11.40 -0.63
CA TYR A 181 -18.57 12.67 -1.07
C TYR A 181 -18.30 12.90 -2.57
N ASP A 182 -19.02 13.86 -3.15
CA ASP A 182 -18.94 14.24 -4.58
C ASP A 182 -19.02 13.04 -5.54
N ILE A 183 -19.86 12.07 -5.20
CA ILE A 183 -20.04 10.83 -5.96
C ILE A 183 -20.63 11.14 -7.33
N LYS A 184 -19.94 10.71 -8.38
CA LYS A 184 -20.31 10.94 -9.78
C LYS A 184 -20.18 9.66 -10.56
N LYS A 185 -21.17 9.38 -11.41
CA LYS A 185 -21.05 8.32 -12.40
C LYS A 185 -20.10 8.73 -13.52
N ILE A 186 -19.20 7.83 -13.87
CA ILE A 186 -18.19 8.00 -14.91
C ILE A 186 -18.28 6.88 -15.95
N GLU A 187 -17.66 7.12 -17.10
CA GLU A 187 -17.53 6.13 -18.15
C GLU A 187 -16.48 5.07 -17.79
N SER A 188 -16.64 3.84 -18.30
CA SER A 188 -15.76 2.74 -17.91
C SER A 188 -14.31 2.90 -18.38
N TYR A 189 -14.07 3.67 -19.44
CA TYR A 189 -12.72 3.91 -19.97
C TYR A 189 -11.89 4.86 -19.08
N GLU A 190 -12.53 5.53 -18.11
CA GLU A 190 -11.85 6.41 -17.17
C GLU A 190 -11.25 5.67 -15.96
N LEU A 191 -11.49 4.35 -15.86
CA LEU A 191 -10.84 3.47 -14.89
C LEU A 191 -9.53 2.94 -15.47
N PRO A 192 -8.38 3.22 -14.85
CA PRO A 192 -7.09 2.67 -15.28
C PRO A 192 -7.11 1.13 -15.25
N SER A 193 -6.51 0.51 -16.27
CA SER A 193 -6.29 -0.92 -16.30
C SER A 193 -5.05 -1.32 -15.50
N ASP A 194 -4.92 -2.61 -15.19
CA ASP A 194 -3.72 -3.15 -14.53
C ASP A 194 -2.44 -2.89 -15.32
N ASP A 195 -2.54 -2.87 -16.65
CA ASP A 195 -1.43 -2.56 -17.54
C ASP A 195 -1.07 -1.07 -17.48
N ASP A 196 -2.06 -0.19 -17.39
CA ASP A 196 -1.82 1.26 -17.29
C ASP A 196 -1.08 1.59 -15.99
N MET A 197 -1.53 1.03 -14.86
CA MET A 197 -0.89 1.21 -13.56
C MET A 197 0.53 0.63 -13.54
N LEU A 198 0.72 -0.55 -14.12
CA LEU A 198 2.05 -1.14 -14.21
C LEU A 198 2.98 -0.28 -15.07
N MET A 199 2.47 0.29 -16.17
CA MET A 199 3.26 1.17 -17.02
C MET A 199 3.66 2.46 -16.31
N GLN A 200 2.77 3.04 -15.49
CA GLN A 200 3.10 4.21 -14.68
C GLN A 200 4.17 3.91 -13.62
N ALA A 201 4.09 2.77 -12.92
CA ALA A 201 5.12 2.35 -11.98
C ALA A 201 6.48 2.15 -12.69
N VAL A 202 6.44 1.59 -13.90
CA VAL A 202 7.62 1.50 -14.78
C VAL A 202 8.16 2.89 -15.14
N ASP A 203 7.30 3.84 -15.49
CA ASP A 203 7.72 5.21 -15.79
C ASP A 203 8.38 5.90 -14.61
N GLN A 204 7.85 5.72 -13.40
CA GLN A 204 8.44 6.25 -12.18
C GLN A 204 9.84 5.65 -11.93
N MET A 205 9.98 4.32 -12.03
CA MET A 205 11.29 3.66 -11.93
C MET A 205 12.28 4.19 -12.97
N ILE A 206 11.83 4.41 -14.21
CA ILE A 206 12.67 4.97 -15.28
C ILE A 206 13.14 6.37 -14.91
N CYS A 207 12.24 7.21 -14.39
CA CYS A 207 12.58 8.55 -13.93
C CYS A 207 13.59 8.52 -12.79
N GLU A 208 13.44 7.62 -11.81
CA GLU A 208 14.38 7.48 -10.69
C GLU A 208 15.79 7.09 -11.14
N VAL A 209 15.91 6.15 -12.08
CA VAL A 209 17.21 5.67 -12.61
C VAL A 209 17.74 6.51 -13.77
N CYS A 210 16.99 7.50 -14.25
CA CYS A 210 17.38 8.32 -15.38
C CYS A 210 18.57 9.21 -15.02
N MET A 211 19.56 9.29 -15.91
CA MET A 211 20.70 10.20 -15.75
C MET A 211 20.33 11.69 -15.72
N PHE A 212 19.08 12.03 -16.05
CA PHE A 212 18.54 13.38 -16.10
C PHE A 212 17.44 13.64 -15.06
N ASN A 213 17.30 12.77 -14.06
CA ASN A 213 16.23 12.82 -13.06
C ASN A 213 16.14 14.18 -12.32
N GLU A 214 17.27 14.84 -12.07
CA GLU A 214 17.34 16.17 -11.43
C GLU A 214 17.27 17.35 -12.42
N HIS A 215 17.15 17.08 -13.72
CA HIS A 215 17.24 18.08 -14.79
C HIS A 215 15.97 18.19 -15.65
N CYS A 216 15.01 17.29 -15.47
CA CYS A 216 13.67 17.44 -16.04
C CYS A 216 12.83 18.40 -15.18
N TYR A 217 11.95 19.20 -15.81
CA TYR A 217 11.11 20.16 -15.11
C TYR A 217 9.67 20.13 -15.64
N MET A 218 8.71 20.00 -14.73
CA MET A 218 7.25 20.11 -14.97
C MET A 218 6.78 19.45 -16.28
N GLY A 219 7.10 18.18 -16.46
CA GLY A 219 6.65 17.38 -17.62
C GLY A 219 7.48 17.53 -18.90
N MET A 220 8.50 18.39 -18.93
CA MET A 220 9.46 18.43 -20.04
C MET A 220 10.56 17.39 -19.83
N CYS A 221 10.33 16.19 -20.38
CA CYS A 221 11.32 15.12 -20.38
C CYS A 221 12.42 15.41 -21.42
N ILE A 222 13.68 15.44 -20.98
CA ILE A 222 14.85 15.64 -21.84
C ILE A 222 15.54 14.33 -22.25
N ALA A 223 15.10 13.19 -21.68
CA ALA A 223 15.66 11.90 -22.02
C ALA A 223 15.26 11.47 -23.44
N ASN A 224 16.21 10.85 -24.14
CA ASN A 224 16.02 10.36 -25.50
C ASN A 224 14.79 9.41 -25.56
N GLU A 225 13.90 9.65 -26.51
CA GLU A 225 12.63 8.93 -26.65
C GLU A 225 12.83 7.44 -26.95
N GLU A 226 13.78 7.09 -27.81
CA GLU A 226 14.10 5.68 -28.13
C GLU A 226 14.59 4.92 -26.91
N TRP A 227 15.44 5.55 -26.09
CA TRP A 227 15.89 4.98 -24.83
C TRP A 227 14.73 4.80 -23.85
N ARG A 228 13.85 5.81 -23.70
CA ARG A 228 12.69 5.74 -22.80
C ARG A 228 11.75 4.59 -23.18
N GLU A 229 11.39 4.50 -24.45
CA GLU A 229 10.53 3.43 -24.96
C GLU A 229 11.19 2.04 -24.82
N GLY A 230 12.50 1.95 -25.05
CA GLY A 230 13.28 0.73 -24.82
C GLY A 230 13.25 0.29 -23.35
N MET A 231 13.39 1.23 -22.42
CA MET A 231 13.31 0.96 -20.97
C MET A 231 11.90 0.58 -20.55
N ARG A 232 10.87 1.32 -20.99
CA ARG A 232 9.45 1.01 -20.75
C ARG A 232 9.15 -0.43 -21.11
N LYS A 233 9.46 -0.81 -22.34
CA LYS A 233 9.22 -2.17 -22.83
C LYS A 233 9.97 -3.23 -22.02
N THR A 234 11.23 -2.97 -21.69
CA THR A 234 12.07 -3.93 -20.96
C THR A 234 11.52 -4.17 -19.55
N LEU A 235 11.30 -3.10 -18.80
CA LEU A 235 10.85 -3.16 -17.41
C LEU A 235 9.40 -3.64 -17.31
N PHE A 236 8.52 -3.18 -18.21
CA PHE A 236 7.13 -3.65 -18.24
C PHE A 236 7.04 -5.15 -18.50
N ASN A 237 7.81 -5.67 -19.47
CA ASN A 237 7.83 -7.11 -19.76
C ASN A 237 8.45 -7.91 -18.60
N ALA A 238 9.50 -7.38 -17.96
CA ALA A 238 10.10 -8.00 -16.79
C ALA A 238 9.09 -8.08 -15.63
N ALA A 239 8.34 -7.00 -15.39
CA ALA A 239 7.37 -6.91 -14.30
C ALA A 239 6.08 -7.72 -14.57
N LYS A 240 5.63 -7.83 -15.83
CA LYS A 240 4.53 -8.74 -16.21
C LYS A 240 4.87 -10.21 -16.04
N GLY A 241 6.16 -10.54 -16.01
CA GLY A 241 6.67 -11.89 -16.06
C GLY A 241 6.61 -12.48 -17.47
N ASN A 242 7.77 -12.94 -17.95
CA ASN A 242 7.79 -14.15 -18.77
C ASN A 242 7.05 -15.24 -18.00
N LYS A 243 5.85 -15.61 -18.45
CA LYS A 243 5.22 -16.88 -18.08
C LYS A 243 6.09 -18.05 -18.52
#